data_AF-A0A507F809-F1
#
_entry.id   AF-A0A507F809-F1
#
_cell.length_a   1.000
_cell.length_b   1.000
_cell.length_c   1.000
_cell.angle_alpha   90.00
_cell.angle_beta   90.00
_cell.angle_gamma   90.00
#
_symmetry.space_group_name_H-M   'P 1'
#
loop_
_entity.id
_entity.type
_entity.pdbx_description
1 polymer ?
#
loop_
_entity_poly.entity_id
_entity_poly.type
_entity_poly.pdbx_seq_one_letter_code
_entity_poly.pdbx_strand_id
1 'polypeptide(L)'
;MTAAIIGTVAKLVTRDEAGLLKHYKDANRSGFFVPHPYYDRYEYAKSEWIAVTTLLLLWALTLLARYVASYIERRAVEAVERGETLPLLGTPPAEFRAAQEAGEWAPRFAKAANALRNALLMLLAATILTTVPMPYTCRTPTHYVPGLPLPEPGHCGTCLSNGTTLGTSILSWVFIALTILWFILELASVDAISSSIVRTVMGICSFPLILAMFVVGFKEWSKIMSKDDPDCH
;
A
#
# COMPACT_ATOMS: atom_id res chain seq x y z
N MET A 1 24.90 4.07 7.03
CA MET A 1 24.01 4.14 8.22
C MET A 1 22.64 3.49 7.95
N THR A 2 22.00 3.79 6.82
CA THR A 2 20.76 3.14 6.35
C THR A 2 20.83 1.61 6.23
N ALA A 3 21.93 1.05 5.73
CA ALA A 3 22.10 -0.41 5.62
C ALA A 3 22.12 -1.13 7.00
N ALA A 4 22.66 -0.48 8.04
CA ALA A 4 22.69 -1.03 9.39
C ALA A 4 21.30 -1.03 10.04
N ILE A 5 20.50 0.01 9.78
CA ILE A 5 19.12 0.10 10.28
C ILE A 5 18.25 -1.00 9.63
N ILE A 6 18.34 -1.16 8.30
CA ILE A 6 17.59 -2.21 7.58
C ILE A 6 17.97 -3.62 8.09
N GLY A 7 19.26 -3.88 8.28
CA GLY A 7 19.74 -5.16 8.82
C GLY A 7 19.26 -5.43 10.25
N THR A 8 19.14 -4.39 11.08
CA THR A 8 18.71 -4.52 12.49
C THR A 8 17.20 -4.74 12.58
N VAL A 9 16.41 -4.05 11.77
CA VAL A 9 14.95 -4.25 11.68
C VAL A 9 14.64 -5.65 11.14
N ALA A 10 15.32 -6.10 10.09
CA ALA A 10 15.15 -7.46 9.57
C ALA A 10 15.48 -8.52 10.63
N LYS A 11 16.55 -8.32 11.42
CA LYS A 11 16.93 -9.24 12.50
C LYS A 11 15.91 -9.26 13.64
N LEU A 12 15.37 -8.10 14.02
CA LEU A 12 14.35 -7.99 15.06
C LEU A 12 13.04 -8.66 14.66
N VAL A 13 12.58 -8.45 13.42
CA VAL A 13 11.37 -9.11 12.89
C VAL A 13 11.54 -10.63 12.91
N THR A 14 12.69 -11.16 12.47
CA THR A 14 12.91 -12.62 12.47
C THR A 14 13.06 -13.24 13.86
N ARG A 15 13.46 -12.46 14.87
CA ARG A 15 13.73 -12.98 16.22
C ARG A 15 12.47 -13.04 17.08
N ASP A 16 11.52 -12.11 16.86
CA ASP A 16 10.23 -12.12 17.55
C ASP A 16 9.28 -13.18 16.99
N GLU A 17 9.34 -13.49 15.68
CA GLU A 17 8.53 -14.57 15.10
C GLU A 17 8.83 -15.93 15.74
N ALA A 18 10.09 -16.21 16.10
CA ALA A 18 10.48 -17.49 16.71
C ALA A 18 9.95 -17.67 18.14
N GLY A 19 9.78 -16.58 18.90
CA GLY A 19 9.22 -16.59 20.26
C GLY A 19 7.69 -16.68 20.25
N LEU A 20 7.04 -15.92 19.37
CA LEU A 20 5.59 -15.92 19.19
C LEU A 20 5.07 -17.25 18.64
N LEU A 21 5.79 -17.89 17.71
CA LEU A 21 5.43 -19.22 17.21
C LEU A 21 5.43 -20.30 18.29
N LYS A 22 6.28 -20.18 19.32
CA LYS A 22 6.34 -21.16 20.42
C LYS A 22 5.15 -21.02 21.37
N HIS A 23 4.77 -19.79 21.73
CA HIS A 23 3.59 -19.54 22.56
C HIS A 23 2.26 -19.76 21.81
N TYR A 24 2.21 -19.48 20.50
CA TYR A 24 1.05 -19.80 19.68
C TYR A 24 0.84 -21.31 19.57
N LYS A 25 1.89 -22.12 19.52
CA LYS A 25 1.78 -23.59 19.44
C LYS A 25 1.16 -24.21 20.70
N ASP A 26 1.39 -23.61 21.88
CA ASP A 26 0.92 -24.13 23.16
C ASP A 26 -0.47 -23.62 23.55
N ALA A 27 -0.86 -22.41 23.12
CA ALA A 27 -2.22 -21.88 23.30
C ALA A 27 -3.26 -22.50 22.34
N ASN A 28 -2.81 -23.23 21.30
CA ASN A 28 -3.63 -23.68 20.19
C ASN A 28 -4.11 -25.15 20.29
N ARG A 29 -4.02 -25.77 21.48
CA ARG A 29 -4.54 -27.13 21.72
C ARG A 29 -6.02 -27.19 22.11
N SER A 30 -6.69 -26.06 22.40
CA SER A 30 -8.10 -26.06 22.83
C SER A 30 -8.96 -24.92 22.27
N GLY A 31 -8.46 -24.14 21.32
CA GLY A 31 -9.22 -23.05 20.69
C GLY A 31 -10.00 -23.52 19.46
N PHE A 32 -11.32 -23.36 19.50
CA PHE A 32 -12.30 -23.58 18.41
C PHE A 32 -12.04 -22.74 17.13
N PHE A 33 -10.97 -21.94 17.11
CA PHE A 33 -10.51 -21.11 15.98
C PHE A 33 -9.05 -21.44 15.66
N VAL A 34 -8.79 -22.63 15.12
CA VAL A 34 -7.54 -22.87 14.38
C VAL A 34 -7.82 -22.41 12.95
N PRO A 35 -7.39 -21.20 12.53
CA PRO A 35 -7.51 -20.84 11.13
C PRO A 35 -6.72 -21.85 10.31
N HIS A 36 -7.38 -22.46 9.33
CA HIS A 36 -6.69 -23.30 8.36
C HIS A 36 -5.64 -22.43 7.66
N PRO A 37 -4.39 -22.90 7.48
CA PRO A 37 -3.28 -22.11 6.93
C PRO A 37 -3.55 -21.54 5.52
N TYR A 38 -4.61 -22.00 4.85
CA TYR A 38 -5.12 -21.45 3.59
C TYR A 38 -5.90 -20.14 3.75
N TYR A 39 -6.60 -19.92 4.86
CA TYR A 39 -7.44 -18.72 5.05
C TYR A 39 -6.63 -17.47 5.45
N ASP A 40 -5.52 -17.64 6.19
CA ASP A 40 -4.72 -16.50 6.64
C ASP A 40 -4.10 -15.72 5.47
N ARG A 41 -3.65 -16.41 4.42
CA ARG A 41 -3.05 -15.78 3.23
C ARG A 41 -4.05 -14.90 2.46
N TYR A 42 -5.33 -15.26 2.50
CA TYR A 42 -6.39 -14.48 1.86
C TYR A 42 -6.64 -13.16 2.61
N GLU A 43 -6.70 -13.20 3.95
CA GLU A 43 -6.90 -11.99 4.75
C GLU A 43 -5.72 -11.01 4.63
N TYR A 44 -4.47 -11.51 4.54
CA TYR A 44 -3.32 -10.64 4.29
C TYR A 44 -3.37 -10.00 2.89
N ALA A 45 -3.73 -10.75 1.85
CA ALA A 45 -3.88 -10.21 0.51
C ALA A 45 -4.98 -9.15 0.47
N LYS A 46 -6.13 -9.43 1.09
CA LYS A 46 -7.22 -8.46 1.24
C LYS A 46 -6.77 -7.19 1.96
N SER A 47 -5.97 -7.31 3.02
CA SER A 47 -5.39 -6.17 3.74
C SER A 47 -4.50 -5.31 2.83
N GLU A 48 -3.64 -5.92 2.00
CA GLU A 48 -2.82 -5.19 1.02
C GLU A 48 -3.67 -4.47 -0.04
N TRP A 49 -4.74 -5.10 -0.51
CA TRP A 49 -5.67 -4.47 -1.46
C TRP A 49 -6.47 -3.31 -0.85
N ILE A 50 -6.83 -3.40 0.43
CA ILE A 50 -7.44 -2.28 1.17
C ILE A 50 -6.45 -1.10 1.24
N ALA A 51 -5.18 -1.40 1.50
CA ALA A 51 -4.11 -0.41 1.50
C ALA A 51 -4.00 0.30 0.13
N VAL A 52 -3.92 -0.43 -0.97
CA VAL A 52 -3.91 0.14 -2.33
C VAL A 52 -5.15 0.99 -2.60
N THR A 53 -6.33 0.49 -2.24
CA THR A 53 -7.60 1.20 -2.43
C THR A 53 -7.65 2.51 -1.65
N THR A 54 -7.11 2.53 -0.43
CA THR A 54 -7.02 3.73 0.40
C THR A 54 -6.18 4.82 -0.28
N LEU A 55 -5.02 4.46 -0.84
CA LEU A 55 -4.20 5.41 -1.60
C LEU A 55 -4.87 5.87 -2.89
N LEU A 56 -5.58 4.98 -3.58
CA LEU A 56 -6.33 5.32 -4.79
C LEU A 56 -7.41 6.36 -4.48
N LEU A 57 -8.17 6.18 -3.40
CA LEU A 57 -9.19 7.13 -2.95
C LEU A 57 -8.56 8.47 -2.56
N LEU A 58 -7.45 8.44 -1.81
CA LEU A 58 -6.75 9.67 -1.41
C LEU A 58 -6.24 10.45 -2.63
N TRP A 59 -5.70 9.74 -3.63
CA TRP A 59 -5.27 10.33 -4.89
C TRP A 59 -6.44 10.94 -5.67
N ALA A 60 -7.55 10.22 -5.81
CA ALA A 60 -8.76 10.71 -6.47
C ALA A 60 -9.35 11.95 -5.79
N LEU A 61 -9.40 11.97 -4.45
CA LEU A 61 -9.83 13.13 -3.66
C LEU A 61 -8.91 14.34 -3.89
N THR A 62 -7.60 14.11 -4.00
CA THR A 62 -6.63 15.18 -4.29
C THR A 62 -6.81 15.74 -5.70
N LEU A 63 -7.12 14.91 -6.69
CA LEU A 63 -7.46 15.37 -8.04
C LEU A 63 -8.76 16.19 -8.06
N LEU A 64 -9.76 15.78 -7.28
CA LEU A 64 -11.00 16.53 -7.13
C LEU A 64 -10.74 17.89 -6.47
N ALA A 65 -9.96 17.93 -5.39
CA ALA A 65 -9.57 19.19 -4.74
C ALA A 65 -8.81 20.13 -5.68
N ARG A 66 -7.89 19.58 -6.49
CA ARG A 66 -7.21 20.34 -7.55
C ARG A 66 -8.20 20.91 -8.57
N TYR A 67 -9.14 20.10 -9.04
CA TYR A 67 -10.15 20.53 -10.01
C TYR A 67 -10.99 21.69 -9.48
N VAL A 68 -11.45 21.59 -8.22
CA VAL A 68 -12.20 22.66 -7.55
C VAL A 68 -11.37 23.93 -7.41
N ALA A 69 -10.11 23.83 -6.98
CA ALA A 69 -9.22 24.99 -6.85
C ALA A 69 -9.03 25.70 -8.20
N SER A 70 -8.72 24.96 -9.26
CA SER A 70 -8.57 25.52 -10.62
C SER A 70 -9.88 26.09 -11.18
N TYR A 71 -11.03 25.51 -10.83
CA TYR A 71 -12.33 26.03 -11.24
C TYR A 71 -12.62 27.39 -10.58
N ILE A 72 -12.36 27.52 -9.28
CA ILE A 72 -12.53 28.78 -8.54
C ILE A 72 -11.61 29.87 -9.11
N GLU A 73 -10.35 29.53 -9.39
CA GLU A 73 -9.38 30.43 -10.01
C GLU A 73 -9.87 30.97 -11.36
N ARG A 74 -10.34 30.10 -12.26
CA ARG A 74 -10.88 30.51 -13.56
C ARG A 74 -12.10 31.42 -13.41
N ARG A 75 -13.03 31.06 -12.52
CA ARG A 75 -14.23 31.86 -12.22
C ARG A 75 -13.87 33.26 -11.75
N ALA A 76 -12.84 33.38 -10.91
CA ALA A 76 -12.38 34.67 -10.41
C ALA A 76 -11.73 35.52 -11.51
N VAL A 77 -10.89 34.91 -12.37
CA VAL A 77 -10.27 35.61 -13.50
C VAL A 77 -11.34 36.11 -14.49
N GLU A 78 -12.33 35.28 -14.81
CA GLU A 78 -13.43 35.68 -15.71
C GLU A 78 -14.29 36.82 -15.15
N ALA A 79 -14.53 36.86 -13.83
CA ALA A 79 -15.30 37.94 -13.20
C ALA A 79 -14.55 39.28 -13.29
N VAL A 80 -13.21 39.25 -13.19
CA VAL A 80 -12.35 40.42 -13.35
C VAL A 80 -12.34 40.90 -14.80
N GLU A 81 -12.24 39.97 -15.76
CA GLU A 81 -12.28 40.30 -17.19
C GLU A 81 -13.61 40.91 -17.64
N ARG A 82 -14.74 40.48 -17.05
CA ARG A 82 -16.06 41.04 -17.32
C ARG A 82 -16.27 42.45 -16.73
N GLY A 83 -15.31 42.96 -15.96
CA GLY A 83 -15.41 44.29 -15.35
C GLY A 83 -16.47 44.38 -14.25
N GLU A 84 -16.91 43.25 -13.70
CA GLU A 84 -17.95 43.20 -12.66
C GLU A 84 -17.44 43.71 -11.30
N THR A 85 -16.14 43.92 -11.12
CA THR A 85 -15.54 44.33 -9.83
C THR A 85 -14.50 45.45 -9.98
N LEU A 86 -14.96 46.70 -10.03
CA LEU A 86 -14.14 47.86 -9.68
C LEU A 86 -14.87 48.69 -8.60
N PRO A 87 -14.79 48.29 -7.31
CA PRO A 87 -15.04 49.24 -6.24
C PRO A 87 -13.90 50.26 -6.28
N LEU A 88 -14.19 51.46 -6.78
CA LEU A 88 -13.26 52.58 -6.94
C LEU A 88 -12.66 53.11 -5.61
N LEU A 89 -13.06 52.57 -4.46
CA LEU A 89 -12.61 52.99 -3.13
C LEU A 89 -12.06 51.80 -2.30
N GLY A 90 -10.77 51.52 -2.49
CA GLY A 90 -9.83 51.25 -1.38
C GLY A 90 -9.59 49.82 -0.89
N THR A 91 -10.51 48.86 -1.05
CA THR A 91 -10.29 47.48 -0.56
C THR A 91 -10.67 46.44 -1.61
N PRO A 92 -9.76 45.48 -1.92
CA PRO A 92 -10.11 44.38 -2.81
C PRO A 92 -11.25 43.57 -2.17
N PRO A 93 -12.30 43.24 -2.93
CA PRO A 93 -13.41 42.47 -2.40
C PRO A 93 -12.89 41.14 -1.84
N ALA A 94 -13.53 40.63 -0.77
CA ALA A 94 -13.13 39.39 -0.11
C ALA A 94 -13.01 38.21 -1.10
N GLU A 95 -13.81 38.23 -2.16
CA GLU A 95 -13.78 37.27 -3.27
C GLU A 95 -12.44 37.24 -4.01
N PHE A 96 -11.78 38.39 -4.19
CA PHE A 96 -10.48 38.45 -4.87
C PHE A 96 -9.36 37.87 -4.01
N ARG A 97 -9.44 38.04 -2.68
CA ARG A 97 -8.52 37.39 -1.74
C ARG A 97 -8.71 35.87 -1.74
N ALA A 98 -9.97 35.41 -1.66
CA ALA A 98 -10.28 33.99 -1.73
C ALA A 98 -9.80 33.35 -3.05
N ALA A 99 -9.89 34.09 -4.17
CA ALA A 99 -9.38 33.66 -5.45
C ALA A 99 -7.86 33.58 -5.52
N GLN A 100 -7.14 34.58 -4.99
CA GLN A 100 -5.68 34.55 -4.88
C GLN A 100 -5.22 33.37 -4.01
N GLU A 101 -5.86 33.18 -2.86
CA GLU A 101 -5.58 32.05 -1.97
C GLU A 101 -5.84 30.72 -2.69
N ALA A 102 -6.97 30.58 -3.40
CA ALA A 102 -7.29 29.38 -4.18
C ALA A 102 -6.27 29.10 -5.29
N GLY A 103 -5.76 30.14 -5.96
CA GLY A 103 -4.70 30.04 -6.96
C GLY A 103 -3.38 29.49 -6.39
N GLU A 104 -3.06 29.78 -5.13
CA GLU A 104 -1.89 29.19 -4.45
C GLU A 104 -2.07 27.70 -4.12
N TRP A 105 -3.31 27.24 -3.92
CA TRP A 105 -3.60 25.84 -3.57
C TRP A 105 -3.52 24.90 -4.78
N ALA A 106 -3.94 25.35 -5.96
CA ALA A 106 -3.91 24.54 -7.19
C ALA A 106 -2.54 23.88 -7.48
N PRO A 107 -1.39 24.60 -7.45
CA PRO A 107 -0.08 23.99 -7.66
C PRO A 107 0.33 23.07 -6.51
N ARG A 108 -0.10 23.33 -5.27
CA ARG A 108 0.18 22.45 -4.11
C ARG A 108 -0.53 21.10 -4.28
N PHE A 109 -1.81 21.11 -4.66
CA PHE A 109 -2.54 19.88 -4.96
C PHE A 109 -1.97 19.14 -6.16
N ALA A 110 -1.49 19.84 -7.20
CA ALA A 110 -0.84 19.19 -8.34
C ALA A 110 0.45 18.44 -7.93
N LYS A 111 1.28 19.06 -7.09
CA LYS A 111 2.48 18.43 -6.52
C LYS A 111 2.12 17.21 -5.66
N ALA A 112 1.19 17.37 -4.74
CA ALA A 112 0.72 16.31 -3.85
C ALA A 112 0.11 15.13 -4.62
N ALA A 113 -0.70 15.41 -5.66
CA ALA A 113 -1.29 14.37 -6.51
C ALA A 113 -0.23 13.57 -7.28
N ASN A 114 0.84 14.21 -7.76
CA ASN A 114 1.94 13.52 -8.43
C ASN A 114 2.71 12.63 -7.45
N ALA A 115 2.96 13.09 -6.22
CA ALA A 115 3.58 12.27 -5.18
C ALA A 115 2.71 11.05 -4.82
N LEU A 116 1.41 11.26 -4.60
CA LEU A 116 0.45 10.18 -4.34
C LEU A 116 0.36 9.18 -5.50
N ARG A 117 0.37 9.66 -6.75
CA ARG A 117 0.38 8.79 -7.93
C ARG A 117 1.59 7.87 -7.94
N ASN A 118 2.78 8.41 -7.69
CA ASN A 118 4.00 7.60 -7.67
C ASN A 118 3.98 6.59 -6.52
N ALA A 119 3.55 6.99 -5.33
CA ALA A 119 3.39 6.09 -4.19
C ALA A 119 2.36 4.97 -4.47
N LEU A 120 1.21 5.33 -5.06
CA LEU A 120 0.19 4.38 -5.49
C LEU A 120 0.74 3.36 -6.49
N LEU A 121 1.46 3.81 -7.52
CA LEU A 121 2.04 2.91 -8.52
C LEU A 121 3.08 1.97 -7.92
N MET A 122 3.93 2.45 -7.01
CA MET A 122 4.91 1.62 -6.31
C MET A 122 4.23 0.56 -5.43
N LEU A 123 3.25 0.95 -4.62
CA LEU A 123 2.53 0.01 -3.75
C LEU A 123 1.68 -0.98 -4.57
N LEU A 124 1.04 -0.52 -5.64
CA LEU A 124 0.27 -1.37 -6.55
C LEU A 124 1.17 -2.41 -7.21
N ALA A 125 2.34 -2.03 -7.72
CA ALA A 125 3.29 -2.97 -8.31
C ALA A 125 3.76 -4.02 -7.30
N ALA A 126 4.08 -3.61 -6.07
CA ALA A 126 4.45 -4.53 -4.99
C ALA A 126 3.29 -5.47 -4.64
N THR A 127 2.07 -4.94 -4.50
CA THR A 127 0.86 -5.72 -4.14
C THR A 127 0.48 -6.71 -5.24
N ILE A 128 0.53 -6.32 -6.51
CA ILE A 128 0.28 -7.24 -7.62
C ILE A 128 1.29 -8.38 -7.54
N LEU A 129 2.58 -8.06 -7.40
CA LEU A 129 3.62 -9.08 -7.34
C LEU A 129 3.45 -10.01 -6.12
N THR A 130 3.14 -9.51 -4.92
CA THR A 130 2.94 -10.38 -3.75
C THR A 130 1.66 -11.22 -3.83
N THR A 131 0.61 -10.70 -4.48
CA THR A 131 -0.70 -11.35 -4.53
C THR A 131 -0.91 -12.29 -5.72
N VAL A 132 -0.04 -12.26 -6.74
CA VAL A 132 -0.12 -13.20 -7.87
C VAL A 132 -0.08 -14.64 -7.35
N PRO A 133 -1.14 -15.43 -7.60
CA PRO A 133 -1.15 -16.83 -7.21
C PRO A 133 -0.20 -17.60 -8.13
N MET A 134 0.69 -18.40 -7.54
CA MET A 134 1.52 -19.33 -8.28
C MET A 134 1.00 -20.76 -8.10
N PRO A 135 0.87 -21.52 -9.21
CA PRO A 135 0.56 -22.94 -9.15
C PRO A 135 1.77 -23.71 -8.63
N TYR A 136 1.53 -24.70 -7.77
CA TYR A 136 2.54 -25.66 -7.32
C TYR A 136 1.88 -27.03 -7.15
N THR A 137 2.69 -28.09 -7.16
CA THR A 137 2.20 -29.45 -7.00
C THR A 137 1.96 -29.75 -5.52
N CYS A 138 0.80 -30.33 -5.21
CA CYS A 138 0.42 -30.63 -3.83
C CYS A 138 -0.42 -31.90 -3.78
N ARG A 139 -0.32 -32.64 -2.68
CA ARG A 139 -1.33 -33.66 -2.35
C ARG A 139 -2.58 -32.93 -1.85
N THR A 140 -3.66 -32.99 -2.62
CA THR A 140 -4.93 -32.46 -2.15
C THR A 140 -5.50 -33.42 -1.11
N PRO A 141 -5.90 -32.92 0.07
CA PRO A 141 -6.57 -33.78 1.04
C PRO A 141 -7.88 -34.24 0.38
N THR A 142 -8.00 -35.55 0.18
CA THR A 142 -9.26 -36.16 -0.25
C THR A 142 -10.31 -35.84 0.81
N HIS A 143 -11.23 -34.93 0.51
CA HIS A 143 -12.38 -34.66 1.37
C HIS A 143 -13.18 -35.95 1.49
N TYR A 144 -13.18 -36.54 2.69
CA TYR A 144 -13.96 -37.72 2.97
C TYR A 144 -15.45 -37.36 2.91
N VAL A 145 -16.12 -37.81 1.86
CA VAL A 145 -17.58 -37.76 1.76
C VAL A 145 -18.13 -39.07 2.31
N PRO A 146 -18.90 -39.05 3.41
CA PRO A 146 -19.45 -40.28 3.99
C PRO A 146 -20.27 -41.06 2.96
N GLY A 147 -20.01 -42.37 2.82
CA GLY A 147 -20.77 -43.28 1.96
C GLY A 147 -20.21 -43.48 0.54
N LEU A 148 -19.13 -42.79 0.17
CA LEU A 148 -18.34 -43.13 -1.02
C LEU A 148 -17.17 -44.07 -0.64
N PRO A 149 -16.76 -44.97 -1.55
CA PRO A 149 -15.54 -45.76 -1.38
C PRO A 149 -14.36 -44.82 -1.11
N LEU A 150 -13.46 -45.20 -0.19
CA LEU A 150 -12.29 -44.38 0.14
C LEU A 150 -11.53 -44.08 -1.16
N PRO A 151 -11.36 -42.80 -1.54
CA PRO A 151 -10.55 -42.45 -2.69
C PRO A 151 -9.11 -42.93 -2.46
N GLU A 152 -8.44 -43.37 -3.51
CA GLU A 152 -7.05 -43.80 -3.43
C GLU A 152 -6.21 -42.71 -2.75
N PRO A 153 -5.35 -43.09 -1.78
CA PRO A 153 -4.59 -42.11 -1.02
C PRO A 153 -3.63 -41.35 -1.94
N GLY A 154 -3.81 -40.03 -2.03
CA GLY A 154 -2.78 -39.10 -2.52
C GLY A 154 -2.88 -38.74 -4.00
N HIS A 155 -4.06 -38.32 -4.48
CA HIS A 155 -4.11 -37.65 -5.78
C HIS A 155 -3.29 -36.35 -5.74
N CYS A 156 -2.29 -36.28 -6.61
CA CYS A 156 -1.53 -35.06 -6.85
C CYS A 156 -2.40 -34.09 -7.64
N GLY A 157 -2.49 -32.86 -7.16
CA GLY A 157 -3.21 -31.77 -7.79
C GLY A 157 -2.36 -30.51 -7.89
N THR A 158 -2.91 -29.51 -8.56
CA THR A 158 -2.33 -28.16 -8.58
C THR A 158 -2.97 -27.32 -7.48
N CYS A 159 -2.16 -26.90 -6.51
CA CYS A 159 -2.55 -25.90 -5.53
C CYS A 159 -2.15 -24.51 -5.99
N LEU A 160 -2.87 -23.49 -5.52
CA LEU A 160 -2.53 -22.09 -5.74
C LEU A 160 -2.12 -21.48 -4.40
N SER A 161 -0.99 -20.78 -4.39
CA SER A 161 -0.55 -20.01 -3.22
C SER A 161 0.09 -18.71 -3.66
N ASN A 162 -0.06 -17.66 -2.85
CA ASN A 162 0.52 -16.35 -3.09
C ASN A 162 1.75 -16.11 -2.20
N GLY A 163 2.48 -15.03 -2.48
CA GLY A 163 3.66 -14.61 -1.70
C GLY A 163 3.31 -13.70 -0.54
N THR A 164 2.02 -13.47 -0.29
CA THR A 164 1.56 -12.55 0.74
C THR A 164 1.79 -13.11 2.13
N THR A 165 2.32 -12.29 3.03
CA THR A 165 2.60 -12.66 4.42
C THR A 165 2.11 -11.55 5.36
N LEU A 166 2.05 -11.85 6.66
CA LEU A 166 1.82 -10.81 7.67
C LEU A 166 2.85 -9.67 7.54
N GLY A 167 4.12 -10.00 7.25
CA GLY A 167 5.19 -9.02 7.08
C GLY A 167 4.96 -8.06 5.91
N THR A 168 4.51 -8.55 4.74
CA THR A 168 4.21 -7.68 3.60
C THR A 168 3.00 -6.77 3.89
N SER A 169 1.98 -7.29 4.58
CA SER A 169 0.84 -6.48 5.02
C SER A 169 1.23 -5.37 6.01
N ILE A 170 2.08 -5.66 7.00
CA ILE A 170 2.59 -4.63 7.92
C ILE A 170 3.37 -3.55 7.14
N LEU A 171 4.25 -3.98 6.22
CA LEU A 171 5.04 -3.06 5.39
C LEU A 171 4.15 -2.18 4.51
N SER A 172 3.05 -2.69 3.94
CA SER A 172 2.11 -1.90 3.14
C SER A 172 1.45 -0.79 3.96
N TRP A 173 1.04 -1.09 5.20
CA TRP A 173 0.41 -0.10 6.08
C TRP A 173 1.42 0.97 6.57
N VAL A 174 2.65 0.57 6.87
CA VAL A 174 3.74 1.52 7.18
C VAL A 174 4.02 2.43 5.98
N PHE A 175 4.05 1.86 4.78
CA PHE A 175 4.22 2.64 3.54
C PHE A 175 3.09 3.66 3.34
N ILE A 176 1.84 3.30 3.65
CA ILE A 176 0.71 4.23 3.61
C ILE A 176 0.88 5.35 4.62
N ALA A 177 1.20 5.04 5.88
CA ALA A 177 1.38 6.06 6.91
C ALA A 177 2.45 7.08 6.49
N LEU A 178 3.58 6.61 5.95
CA LEU A 178 4.63 7.47 5.41
C LEU A 178 4.16 8.27 4.19
N THR A 179 3.35 7.68 3.32
CA THR A 179 2.77 8.37 2.15
C THR A 179 1.80 9.47 2.56
N ILE A 180 0.97 9.25 3.58
CA ILE A 180 0.07 10.26 4.15
C ILE A 180 0.89 11.41 4.77
N LEU A 181 1.95 11.08 5.52
CA LEU A 181 2.85 12.09 6.06
C LEU A 181 3.52 12.90 4.94
N TRP A 182 3.99 12.24 3.87
CA TRP A 182 4.55 12.92 2.69
C TRP A 182 3.51 13.85 2.05
N PHE A 183 2.29 13.36 1.85
CA PHE A 183 1.19 14.16 1.30
C PHE A 183 0.95 15.44 2.12
N ILE A 184 0.88 15.34 3.44
CA ILE A 184 0.71 16.50 4.34
C ILE A 184 1.89 17.47 4.20
N LEU A 185 3.12 16.95 4.13
CA LEU A 185 4.32 17.79 3.97
C LEU A 185 4.34 18.53 2.62
N GLU A 186 3.92 17.90 1.52
CA GLU A 186 3.81 18.58 0.21
C GLU A 186 2.73 19.67 0.20
N LEU A 187 1.63 19.47 0.94
CA LEU A 187 0.60 20.50 1.11
C LEU A 187 1.09 21.68 1.97
N ALA A 188 1.89 21.41 3.00
CA ALA A 188 2.42 22.42 3.91
C ALA A 188 3.63 23.18 3.35
N SER A 189 4.42 22.58 2.46
CA SER A 189 5.60 23.23 1.89
C SER A 189 5.23 24.33 0.89
N VAL A 190 5.47 25.59 1.25
CA VAL A 190 5.28 26.75 0.37
C VAL A 190 6.46 26.90 -0.60
N ASP A 191 7.68 26.63 -0.12
CA ASP A 191 8.92 26.86 -0.88
C ASP A 191 9.33 25.69 -1.78
N ALA A 192 9.82 26.02 -2.97
CA ALA A 192 10.33 25.04 -3.94
C ALA A 192 11.53 24.24 -3.42
N ILE A 193 12.41 24.89 -2.63
CA ILE A 193 13.62 24.26 -2.05
C ILE A 193 13.20 23.21 -1.01
N SER A 194 12.29 23.58 -0.10
CA SER A 194 11.76 22.68 0.93
C SER A 194 11.07 21.46 0.32
N SER A 195 10.30 21.64 -0.75
CA SER A 195 9.65 20.54 -1.47
C SER A 195 10.65 19.55 -2.08
N SER A 196 11.76 20.01 -2.66
CA SER A 196 12.79 19.12 -3.23
C SER A 196 13.47 18.23 -2.17
N ILE A 197 13.77 18.80 -1.00
CA ILE A 197 14.37 18.07 0.12
C ILE A 197 13.41 17.01 0.64
N VAL A 198 12.14 17.38 0.87
CA VAL A 198 11.10 16.45 1.33
C VAL A 198 10.95 15.27 0.38
N ARG A 199 10.91 15.52 -0.94
CA ARG A 199 10.83 14.44 -1.95
C ARG A 199 12.02 13.50 -1.92
N THR A 200 13.22 14.07 -1.77
CA THR A 200 14.45 13.27 -1.74
C THR A 200 14.49 12.38 -0.50
N VAL A 201 14.18 12.94 0.67
CA VAL A 201 14.14 12.19 1.94
C VAL A 201 13.07 11.11 1.90
N MET A 202 11.85 11.43 1.47
CA MET A 202 10.77 10.46 1.41
C MET A 202 10.99 9.40 0.33
N GLY A 203 11.60 9.76 -0.80
CA GLY A 203 12.03 8.81 -1.82
C GLY A 203 13.05 7.79 -1.27
N ILE A 204 14.05 8.28 -0.53
CA ILE A 204 15.07 7.44 0.11
C ILE A 204 14.46 6.53 1.19
N CYS A 205 13.45 7.00 1.93
CA CYS A 205 12.77 6.19 2.96
C CYS A 205 11.77 5.19 2.38
N SER A 206 11.09 5.52 1.29
CA SER A 206 10.04 4.69 0.68
C SER A 206 10.61 3.54 -0.17
N PHE A 207 11.70 3.79 -0.89
CA PHE A 207 12.35 2.78 -1.73
C PHE A 207 12.75 1.48 -0.98
N PRO A 208 13.43 1.51 0.19
CA PRO A 208 13.81 0.29 0.90
C PRO A 208 12.60 -0.49 1.45
N LEU A 209 11.48 0.18 1.75
CA LEU A 209 10.25 -0.49 2.17
C LEU A 209 9.66 -1.32 1.03
N ILE A 210 9.54 -0.71 -0.16
CA ILE A 210 9.09 -1.41 -1.36
C ILE A 210 10.02 -2.56 -1.72
N LEU A 211 11.34 -2.34 -1.66
CA LEU A 211 12.33 -3.40 -1.88
C LEU A 211 12.18 -4.54 -0.86
N ALA A 212 11.93 -4.22 0.41
CA ALA A 212 11.69 -5.24 1.44
C ALA A 212 10.43 -6.07 1.14
N MET A 213 9.34 -5.45 0.66
CA MET A 213 8.14 -6.18 0.23
C MET A 213 8.45 -7.15 -0.90
N PHE A 214 9.21 -6.73 -1.91
CA PHE A 214 9.66 -7.60 -3.00
C PHE A 214 10.51 -8.77 -2.47
N VAL A 215 11.51 -8.49 -1.64
CA VAL A 215 12.41 -9.52 -1.08
C VAL A 215 11.63 -10.56 -0.27
N VAL A 216 10.68 -10.13 0.57
CA VAL A 216 9.83 -11.04 1.35
C VAL A 216 8.94 -11.87 0.43
N GLY A 217 8.30 -11.25 -0.56
CA GLY A 217 7.46 -11.95 -1.54
C GLY A 217 8.23 -13.02 -2.32
N PHE A 218 9.38 -12.67 -2.90
CA PHE A 218 10.24 -13.61 -3.63
C PHE A 218 10.79 -14.72 -2.73
N LYS A 219 11.15 -14.41 -1.48
CA LYS A 219 11.60 -15.43 -0.52
C LYS A 219 10.48 -16.43 -0.23
N GLU A 220 9.24 -15.97 -0.07
CA GLU A 220 8.11 -16.86 0.17
C GLU A 220 7.78 -17.72 -1.05
N TRP A 221 7.84 -17.13 -2.25
CA TRP A 221 7.74 -17.85 -3.51
C TRP A 221 8.78 -18.95 -3.68
N SER A 222 10.04 -18.66 -3.38
CA SER A 222 11.12 -19.66 -3.42
C SER A 222 10.86 -20.83 -2.47
N LYS A 223 10.31 -20.57 -1.27
CA LYS A 223 9.92 -21.64 -0.33
C LYS A 223 8.74 -22.47 -0.83
N ILE A 224 7.81 -21.88 -1.59
CA ILE A 224 6.68 -22.62 -2.16
C ILE A 224 7.19 -23.56 -3.25
N MET A 225 8.04 -23.07 -4.16
CA MET A 225 8.65 -23.90 -5.21
C MET A 225 9.54 -25.00 -4.64
N SER A 226 10.24 -24.76 -3.52
CA SER A 226 11.04 -25.81 -2.89
C SER A 226 10.22 -26.91 -2.20
N LYS A 227 8.90 -26.73 -2.07
CA LYS A 227 7.97 -27.69 -1.45
C LYS A 227 7.25 -28.56 -2.48
N ASP A 228 7.53 -28.42 -3.78
CA ASP A 228 7.02 -29.35 -4.78
C ASP A 228 7.36 -30.80 -4.36
N ASP A 229 6.34 -31.64 -4.28
CA ASP A 229 6.46 -33.01 -3.80
C ASP A 229 7.08 -33.84 -4.94
N PRO A 230 8.31 -34.36 -4.79
CA PRO A 230 8.94 -35.14 -5.86
C PRO A 230 8.16 -36.41 -6.20
N ASP A 231 7.34 -36.91 -5.28
CA ASP A 231 6.49 -38.09 -5.50
C ASP A 231 5.27 -37.78 -6.40
N CYS A 232 5.03 -36.51 -6.71
CA CYS A 232 3.92 -36.06 -7.56
C CYS A 232 4.31 -35.78 -9.02
N HIS A 233 5.53 -36.13 -9.43
CA HIS A 233 6.06 -35.92 -10.78
C HIS A 233 6.15 -37.19 -11.62
#